data_AF-A0A3D3BNZ0-F1
#
_entry.id   AF-A0A3D3BNZ0-F1
#
_cell.length_a   1.000
_cell.length_b   1.000
_cell.length_c   1.000
_cell.angle_alpha   90.00
_cell.angle_beta   90.00
_cell.angle_gamma   90.00
#
_symmetry.space_group_name_H-M   'P 1'
#
loop_
_entity.id
_entity.type
_entity.pdbx_description
1 polymer ?
#
loop_
_entity_poly.entity_id
_entity_poly.type
_entity_poly.pdbx_seq_one_letter_code
_entity_poly.pdbx_strand_id
1 'polypeptide(L)'
;MSGGARSWIPWLAAAGVGSLTAVQSRANGSLGTILESGLHASVVSFAVGLTVLTVVGLTVTRIRLGLVCLLAALRSGEMPWWWAMGGVFGALF
;
A
#
# COMPACT_ATOMS: atom_id res chain seq x y z
N MET A 1 -29.47 -17.43 -15.79
CA MET A 1 -29.48 -16.81 -14.45
C MET A 1 -28.49 -17.53 -13.56
N SER A 2 -27.24 -17.08 -13.48
CA SER A 2 -26.18 -17.74 -12.68
C SER A 2 -25.31 -16.69 -11.98
N GLY A 3 -25.93 -15.83 -11.17
CA GLY A 3 -25.26 -14.72 -10.44
C GLY A 3 -25.06 -14.95 -8.94
N GLY A 4 -25.37 -16.14 -8.41
CA GLY A 4 -25.47 -16.36 -6.95
C GLY A 4 -24.20 -16.82 -6.22
N ALA A 5 -23.18 -17.31 -6.93
CA ALA A 5 -22.13 -18.10 -6.27
C ALA A 5 -20.99 -17.28 -5.60
N ARG A 6 -20.88 -15.97 -5.83
CA ARG A 6 -19.77 -15.14 -5.31
C ARG A 6 -20.17 -13.76 -4.76
N SER A 7 -21.45 -13.53 -4.50
CA SER A 7 -21.93 -12.25 -3.96
C SER A 7 -21.40 -11.93 -2.55
N TRP A 8 -20.95 -12.94 -1.81
CA TRP A 8 -20.40 -12.82 -0.45
C TRP A 8 -18.92 -12.43 -0.42
N ILE A 9 -18.16 -12.64 -1.51
CA ILE A 9 -16.75 -12.26 -1.61
C ILE A 9 -16.52 -10.77 -1.34
N PRO A 10 -17.25 -9.82 -1.96
CA PRO A 10 -17.06 -8.39 -1.68
C PRO A 10 -17.37 -8.03 -0.22
N TRP A 11 -18.34 -8.70 0.42
CA TRP A 11 -18.66 -8.47 1.83
C TRP A 11 -17.56 -8.95 2.77
N LEU A 12 -17.00 -10.14 2.51
CA LEU A 12 -15.85 -10.63 3.27
C LEU A 12 -14.61 -9.78 3.04
N ALA A 13 -14.37 -9.33 1.80
CA ALA A 13 -13.28 -8.42 1.49
C ALA A 13 -13.45 -7.08 2.23
N ALA A 14 -14.65 -6.50 2.23
CA ALA A 14 -14.95 -5.27 2.96
C ALA A 14 -14.77 -5.43 4.47
N ALA A 15 -15.24 -6.54 5.06
CA ALA A 15 -15.04 -6.84 6.48
C ALA A 15 -13.55 -7.02 6.82
N GLY A 16 -12.80 -7.69 5.96
CA GLY A 16 -11.35 -7.86 6.09
C GLY A 16 -10.61 -6.53 6.05
N VAL A 17 -10.90 -5.70 5.03
CA VAL A 17 -10.32 -4.34 4.91
C VAL A 17 -10.68 -3.50 6.13
N GLY A 18 -11.94 -3.47 6.56
CA GLY A 18 -12.37 -2.71 7.74
C GLY A 18 -11.65 -3.15 9.02
N SER A 19 -11.46 -4.46 9.21
CA SER A 19 -10.74 -5.02 10.35
C SER A 19 -9.26 -4.61 10.34
N LEU A 20 -8.61 -4.71 9.17
CA LEU A 20 -7.21 -4.30 9.00
C LEU A 20 -7.03 -2.80 9.23
N THR A 21 -7.95 -1.96 8.71
CA THR A 21 -7.93 -0.51 8.92
C THR A 21 -8.07 -0.15 10.40
N ALA A 22 -8.93 -0.84 11.16
CA ALA A 22 -9.07 -0.62 12.60
C ALA A 22 -7.79 -0.96 13.36
N VAL A 23 -7.11 -2.07 12.99
CA VAL A 23 -5.81 -2.44 13.56
C VAL A 23 -4.75 -1.39 13.24
N GLN A 24 -4.67 -0.96 11.98
CA GLN A 24 -3.71 0.06 11.53
C GLN A 24 -3.95 1.40 12.26
N SER A 25 -5.20 1.82 12.41
CA SER A 25 -5.57 3.05 13.12
C SER A 25 -5.17 3.01 14.59
N ARG A 26 -5.36 1.86 15.27
CA ARG A 26 -4.92 1.69 16.67
C ARG A 26 -3.40 1.71 16.79
N ALA A 27 -2.68 1.03 15.90
CA ALA A 27 -1.22 1.01 15.89
C ALA A 27 -0.64 2.41 15.65
N ASN A 28 -1.15 3.11 14.63
CA ASN A 28 -0.72 4.47 14.28
C ASN A 28 -1.10 5.47 15.38
N GLY A 29 -2.27 5.31 16.00
CA GLY A 29 -2.70 6.11 17.15
C GLY A 29 -1.81 5.91 18.38
N SER A 30 -1.41 4.66 18.67
CA SER A 30 -0.48 4.36 19.76
C SER A 30 0.93 4.89 19.49
N LEU A 31 1.41 4.85 18.26
CA LEU A 31 2.65 5.54 17.90
C LEU A 31 2.48 7.07 18.08
N GLY A 32 1.33 7.62 17.69
CA GLY A 32 1.00 9.05 17.84
C GLY A 32 1.06 9.52 19.29
N THR A 33 0.60 8.69 20.23
CA THR A 33 0.68 9.00 21.68
C THR A 33 2.10 8.84 22.22
N ILE A 34 2.86 7.82 21.78
CA ILE A 34 4.25 7.60 22.21
C ILE A 34 5.19 8.70 21.71
N LEU A 35 5.00 9.17 20.47
CA LEU A 35 5.81 10.23 19.88
C LEU A 35 5.31 11.65 20.20
N GLU A 36 4.23 11.78 21.00
CA GLU A 36 3.54 13.03 21.33
C GLU A 36 3.15 13.88 20.10
N SER A 37 3.14 13.26 18.91
CA SER A 37 2.95 13.91 17.62
C SER A 37 2.45 12.88 16.60
N GLY A 38 1.21 13.07 16.14
CA GLY A 38 0.61 12.25 15.08
C GLY A 38 1.38 12.32 13.76
N LEU A 39 1.99 13.46 13.44
CA LEU A 39 2.80 13.62 12.24
C LEU A 39 4.07 12.75 12.28
N HIS A 40 4.78 12.75 13.41
CA HIS A 40 5.98 11.92 13.57
C HIS A 40 5.64 10.43 13.51
N ALA A 41 4.52 10.03 14.14
CA ALA A 41 4.02 8.67 14.08
C ALA A 41 3.71 8.20 12.66
N SER A 42 3.04 9.03 11.85
CA SER A 42 2.74 8.71 10.45
C SER A 42 4.01 8.59 9.61
N VAL A 43 4.97 9.50 9.77
CA VAL A 43 6.26 9.46 9.03
C VAL A 43 7.06 8.20 9.39
N VAL A 44 7.13 7.84 10.68
CA VAL A 44 7.83 6.63 11.13
C VAL A 44 7.14 5.37 10.59
N SER A 45 5.81 5.30 10.68
CA SER A 45 5.04 4.16 10.17
C SER A 45 5.21 4.00 8.66
N PHE A 46 5.16 5.10 7.91
CA PHE A 46 5.44 5.11 6.47
C PHE A 46 6.86 4.66 6.15
N ALA A 47 7.87 5.17 6.86
CA ALA A 47 9.27 4.80 6.66
C ALA A 47 9.53 3.31 6.90
N VAL A 48 8.91 2.72 7.94
CA VAL A 48 8.99 1.28 8.21
C VAL A 48 8.31 0.49 7.09
N GLY A 49 7.10 0.86 6.70
CA GLY A 49 6.38 0.20 5.61
C GLY A 49 7.14 0.26 4.28
N LEU A 50 7.67 1.44 3.93
CA LEU A 50 8.49 1.65 2.73
C LEU A 50 9.76 0.81 2.77
N THR A 51 10.42 0.71 3.93
CA THR A 51 11.62 -0.12 4.09
C THR A 51 11.31 -1.60 3.85
N VAL A 52 10.23 -2.11 4.46
CA VAL A 52 9.79 -3.50 4.26
C VAL A 52 9.46 -3.76 2.80
N LEU A 53 8.66 -2.88 2.16
CA LEU A 53 8.30 -3.02 0.75
C LEU A 53 9.54 -2.98 -0.16
N THR A 54 10.51 -2.13 0.15
CA THR A 54 11.78 -2.04 -0.59
C THR A 54 12.57 -3.34 -0.48
N VAL A 55 12.72 -3.89 0.73
CA VAL A 55 13.42 -5.15 0.96
C VAL A 55 12.73 -6.31 0.22
N VAL A 56 11.41 -6.40 0.30
CA VAL A 56 10.63 -7.41 -0.42
C VAL A 56 10.78 -7.22 -1.94
N GLY A 57 10.73 -5.98 -2.42
CA GLY A 57 10.90 -5.67 -3.84
C GLY A 57 12.28 -6.06 -4.39
N LEU A 58 13.33 -5.89 -3.59
CA LEU A 58 14.70 -6.26 -3.97
C LEU A 58 14.97 -7.78 -3.89
N THR A 59 14.28 -8.49 -3.00
CA THR A 59 14.49 -9.93 -2.78
C THR A 59 13.62 -10.80 -3.69
N VAL A 60 12.41 -10.34 -4.04
CA VAL A 60 11.47 -11.12 -4.84
C VAL A 60 11.66 -10.85 -6.34
N THR A 61 12.17 -11.86 -7.06
CA THR A 61 12.43 -11.78 -8.51
C THR A 61 11.23 -11.32 -9.33
N ARG A 62 10.02 -11.78 -8.99
CA ARG A 62 8.79 -11.38 -9.69
C ARG A 62 8.53 -9.88 -9.59
N ILE A 63 8.76 -9.28 -8.42
CA ILE A 63 8.56 -7.85 -8.19
C ILE A 63 9.60 -7.04 -8.97
N ARG A 64 10.86 -7.48 -8.96
CA ARG A 64 11.93 -6.85 -9.76
C ARG A 64 11.60 -6.82 -11.25
N LEU A 65 11.10 -7.92 -11.81
CA LEU A 65 10.67 -7.96 -13.21
C LEU A 65 9.52 -6.98 -13.48
N GLY A 66 8.56 -6.88 -12.56
CA GLY A 66 7.50 -5.88 -12.62
C GLY A 66 8.03 -4.45 -12.61
N LEU A 67 9.01 -4.14 -11.76
CA LEU A 67 9.65 -2.82 -11.71
C LEU A 67 10.40 -2.49 -13.01
N VAL A 68 11.11 -3.46 -13.60
CA VAL A 68 11.77 -3.27 -14.90
C VAL A 68 10.74 -2.99 -16.00
N CYS A 69 9.64 -3.74 -16.04
CA CYS A 69 8.55 -3.52 -16.99
C CYS A 69 7.90 -2.14 -16.81
N LEU A 70 7.64 -1.74 -15.56
CA LEU A 70 7.12 -0.42 -15.21
C LEU A 70 8.04 0.70 -15.73
N LEU A 71 9.35 0.59 -15.46
CA LEU A 71 10.33 1.56 -15.92
C LEU A 71 10.45 1.60 -17.45
N ALA A 72 10.33 0.45 -18.12
CA ALA A 72 10.31 0.38 -19.57
C ALA A 72 9.08 1.12 -20.15
N ALA A 73 7.88 0.86 -19.62
CA ALA A 73 6.63 1.50 -20.04
C ALA A 73 6.63 3.03 -19.83
N LEU A 74 7.26 3.49 -18.74
CA LEU A 74 7.45 4.92 -18.47
C LEU A 74 8.41 5.57 -19.47
N ARG A 75 9.50 4.87 -19.85
CA ARG A 75 10.49 5.36 -20.81
C ARG A 75 9.99 5.32 -22.26
N SER A 76 9.20 4.32 -22.62
CA SER A 76 8.58 4.20 -23.95
C SER A 76 7.43 5.19 -24.15
N GLY A 77 6.93 5.81 -23.08
CA GLY A 77 5.79 6.72 -23.12
C GLY A 77 4.44 6.00 -23.26
N GLU A 78 4.42 4.66 -23.19
CA GLU A 78 3.19 3.86 -23.15
C GLU A 78 2.39 4.13 -21.89
N MET A 79 3.08 4.50 -20.80
CA MET A 79 2.44 4.87 -19.54
C MET A 79 2.79 6.31 -19.13
N PRO A 80 1.78 7.16 -18.89
CA PRO A 80 1.99 8.46 -18.30
C PRO A 80 2.67 8.38 -16.92
N TRP A 81 3.69 9.23 -16.69
CA TRP A 81 4.50 9.21 -15.46
C TRP A 81 3.68 9.37 -14.17
N TRP A 82 2.55 10.07 -14.24
CA TRP A 82 1.67 10.30 -13.10
C TRP A 82 1.05 9.01 -12.53
N TRP A 83 1.00 7.90 -13.28
CA TRP A 83 0.47 6.62 -12.80
C TRP A 83 1.44 5.97 -11.80
N ALA A 84 2.74 6.31 -11.88
CA ALA A 84 3.74 5.88 -10.91
C ALA A 84 3.68 6.69 -9.59
N MET A 85 2.88 7.77 -9.52
CA MET A 85 2.79 8.63 -8.34
C MET A 85 1.91 8.06 -7.22
N GLY A 86 1.30 6.88 -7.39
CA GLY A 86 0.48 6.24 -6.35
C GLY A 86 1.18 6.11 -4.99
N GLY A 87 2.49 5.85 -4.98
CA GLY A 87 3.29 5.79 -3.76
C GLY A 87 3.41 7.13 -3.02
N VAL A 88 3.40 8.25 -3.75
CA VAL A 88 3.45 9.61 -3.18
C VAL A 88 2.14 9.94 -2.46
N PHE A 89 1.00 9.59 -3.06
CA PHE A 89 -0.31 9.74 -2.40
C PHE A 89 -0.45 8.85 -1.16
N GLY A 90 0.16 7.67 -1.18
CA GLY A 90 0.24 6.81 0.01
C GLY A 90 1.07 7.39 1.16
N ALA A 91 1.96 8.35 0.91
CA ALA A 91 2.71 9.04 1.97
C ALA A 91 1.88 10.13 2.66
N LEU A 92 0.76 10.55 2.06
CA LEU A 92 -0.12 11.61 2.56
C LEU A 92 -1.31 11.09 3.38
N PHE A 93 -1.48 9.76 3.50
CA PHE A 93 -2.58 9.07 4.16
C PHE A 93 -2.08 8.17 5.29
#